data_AF-F7V7L5-F1
#
_entry.id   AF-F7V7L5-F1
#
_cell.length_a   1.000
_cell.length_b   1.000
_cell.length_c   1.000
_cell.angle_alpha   90.00
_cell.angle_beta   90.00
_cell.angle_gamma   90.00
#
_symmetry.space_group_name_H-M   'P 1'
#
loop_
_entity.id
_entity.type
_entity.pdbx_description
1 polymer ?
#
loop_
_entity_poly.entity_id
_entity_poly.type
_entity_poly.pdbx_seq_one_letter_code
_entity_poly.pdbx_strand_id
1 'polypeptide(L)'
;MHEPIVFTPEQVYQVILAVAGLIISCAGAIGIIAKVVRWFRKPADTQKERVDAHERRLNGHDESLKEIRQYLDRDKHRLDKLEEGNRIVQQSLLAIMAHLLNNNDIDELKKAKESLEQYLIEK
;
A
#
# COMPACT_ATOMS: atom_id res chain seq x y z
N MET A 1 48.51 4.96 -70.98
CA MET A 1 49.43 3.89 -70.55
C MET A 1 49.07 3.57 -69.11
N HIS A 2 48.48 2.40 -68.85
CA HIS A 2 48.06 1.98 -67.51
C HIS A 2 49.18 1.12 -66.92
N GLU A 3 49.84 1.62 -65.88
CA GLU A 3 50.77 0.82 -65.10
C GLU A 3 49.98 -0.21 -64.29
N PRO A 4 50.31 -1.52 -64.36
CA PRO A 4 49.66 -2.51 -63.52
C PRO A 4 50.07 -2.25 -62.06
N ILE A 5 49.08 -2.05 -61.20
CA ILE A 5 49.27 -1.94 -59.75
C ILE A 5 49.73 -3.32 -59.26
N VAL A 6 51.04 -3.54 -59.22
CA VAL A 6 51.62 -4.74 -58.62
C VAL A 6 51.56 -4.57 -57.11
N PHE A 7 50.52 -5.13 -56.49
CA PHE A 7 50.40 -5.23 -55.04
C PHE A 7 51.52 -6.14 -54.52
N THR A 8 52.47 -5.56 -53.80
CA THR A 8 53.48 -6.35 -53.10
C THR A 8 52.81 -7.21 -52.02
N PRO A 9 53.23 -8.47 -51.80
CA PRO A 9 52.61 -9.34 -50.80
C PRO A 9 52.53 -8.70 -49.41
N GLU A 10 53.53 -7.89 -49.05
CA GLU A 10 53.58 -7.14 -47.78
C GLU A 10 52.44 -6.13 -47.63
N GLN A 11 52.07 -5.41 -48.70
CA GLN A 11 50.95 -4.45 -48.67
C GLN A 11 49.61 -5.16 -48.44
N VAL A 12 49.44 -6.36 -48.98
CA VAL A 12 48.21 -7.16 -48.78
C VAL A 12 48.09 -7.61 -47.32
N TYR A 13 49.17 -8.10 -46.72
CA TYR A 13 49.18 -8.46 -45.29
C TYR A 13 48.95 -7.26 -44.37
N GLN A 14 49.53 -6.10 -44.68
CA GLN A 14 49.33 -4.87 -43.91
C GLN A 14 47.88 -4.39 -43.95
N VAL A 15 47.22 -4.45 -45.11
CA VAL A 15 45.81 -4.09 -45.25
C VAL A 15 44.92 -5.05 -44.46
N ILE A 16 45.18 -6.36 -44.53
CA ILE A 16 44.43 -7.37 -43.75
C ILE A 16 44.59 -7.14 -42.25
N LEU A 17 45.81 -6.88 -41.78
CA LEU A 17 46.08 -6.60 -40.37
C LEU A 17 45.46 -5.29 -39.91
N ALA A 18 45.47 -4.24 -40.73
CA ALA A 18 44.85 -2.96 -40.43
C ALA A 18 43.32 -3.09 -40.29
N VAL A 19 42.67 -3.84 -41.19
CA VAL A 19 41.23 -4.12 -41.13
C VAL A 19 40.88 -4.95 -39.90
N ALA A 20 41.66 -5.98 -39.59
CA ALA A 20 41.45 -6.80 -38.40
C ALA A 20 41.62 -5.98 -37.10
N GLY A 21 42.65 -5.12 -37.04
CA GLY A 21 42.88 -4.20 -35.92
C GLY A 21 41.74 -3.21 -35.74
N LEU A 22 41.19 -2.67 -36.84
CA LEU A 22 40.05 -1.75 -36.80
C LEU A 22 38.81 -2.44 -36.24
N ILE A 23 38.48 -3.66 -36.68
CA ILE A 23 37.33 -4.43 -36.16
C ILE A 23 37.46 -4.70 -34.66
N ILE A 24 38.65 -5.12 -34.21
CA ILE A 24 38.92 -5.39 -32.79
C ILE A 24 38.80 -4.09 -31.96
N SER A 25 39.30 -2.97 -32.49
CA SER A 25 39.20 -1.67 -31.82
C SER A 25 37.76 -1.18 -31.69
N CYS A 26 36.94 -1.35 -32.73
CA CYS A 26 35.53 -0.99 -32.72
C CYS A 26 34.73 -1.88 -31.76
N ALA A 27 34.99 -3.19 -31.74
CA ALA A 27 34.36 -4.12 -30.80
C ALA A 27 34.72 -3.80 -29.34
N GLY A 28 35.99 -3.47 -29.08
CA GLY A 28 36.46 -3.02 -27.77
C GLY A 28 35.77 -1.73 -27.30
N ALA A 29 35.65 -0.74 -28.19
CA ALA A 29 35.01 0.53 -27.90
C ALA A 29 33.52 0.36 -27.54
N ILE A 30 32.77 -0.46 -28.28
CA ILE A 30 31.35 -0.76 -27.99
C ILE A 30 31.21 -1.43 -26.61
N GLY A 31 32.10 -2.36 -26.27
CA GLY A 31 32.10 -3.02 -24.96
C GLY A 31 32.34 -2.07 -23.79
N ILE A 32 33.24 -1.09 -23.96
CA ILE A 32 33.51 -0.06 -22.93
C ILE A 32 32.31 0.88 -22.78
N ILE A 33 31.73 1.35 -23.88
CA ILE A 33 30.54 2.23 -23.87
C ILE A 33 29.37 1.51 -23.20
N ALA A 34 29.13 0.24 -23.53
CA ALA A 34 28.07 -0.56 -22.90
C ALA A 34 28.31 -0.75 -21.39
N LYS A 35 29.56 -0.92 -20.94
CA LYS A 35 29.89 -0.99 -19.50
C LYS A 35 29.62 0.33 -18.79
N VAL A 36 30.01 1.47 -19.39
CA VAL A 36 29.78 2.80 -18.83
C VAL A 36 28.28 3.09 -18.72
N VAL A 37 27.51 2.84 -19.78
CA VAL A 37 26.04 3.02 -19.77
C VAL A 37 25.37 2.11 -18.74
N ARG A 38 25.80 0.84 -18.62
CA ARG A 38 25.31 -0.07 -17.58
C ARG A 38 25.66 0.43 -16.17
N TRP A 39 26.85 0.99 -15.98
CA TRP A 39 27.27 1.54 -14.69
C TRP A 39 26.45 2.77 -14.30
N PHE A 40 26.08 3.62 -15.26
CA PHE A 40 25.15 4.73 -15.04
C PHE A 40 23.69 4.28 -14.85
N ARG A 41 23.25 3.16 -15.45
CA ARG A 41 21.89 2.61 -15.24
C ARG A 41 21.71 1.86 -13.92
N LYS A 42 22.75 1.17 -13.42
CA LYS A 42 22.72 0.47 -12.13
C LYS A 42 22.15 1.29 -10.96
N PRO A 43 22.55 2.55 -10.72
CA PRO A 43 21.99 3.35 -9.62
C PRO A 43 20.52 3.75 -9.85
N ALA A 44 20.03 3.76 -11.10
CA ALA A 44 18.62 4.02 -11.39
C ALA A 44 17.77 2.76 -11.21
N ASP A 45 18.29 1.59 -11.60
CA ASP A 45 17.59 0.31 -11.46
C ASP A 45 17.46 -0.10 -9.99
N THR A 46 18.50 0.10 -9.17
CA THR A 46 18.43 -0.19 -7.72
C THR A 46 17.52 0.76 -6.95
N GLN A 47 17.36 2.00 -7.42
CA GLN A 47 16.44 2.95 -6.80
C GLN A 47 14.98 2.63 -7.15
N LYS A 48 14.69 2.22 -8.39
CA LYS A 48 13.35 1.77 -8.77
C LYS A 48 12.90 0.56 -7.96
N GLU A 49 13.78 -0.43 -7.77
CA GLU A 49 13.45 -1.61 -6.97
C GLU A 49 13.11 -1.25 -5.51
N ARG A 50 13.82 -0.28 -4.93
CA ARG A 50 13.52 0.21 -3.57
C ARG A 50 12.18 0.94 -3.51
N VAL A 51 11.89 1.79 -4.49
CA VAL A 51 10.61 2.52 -4.56
C VAL A 51 9.45 1.54 -4.74
N ASP A 52 9.57 0.58 -5.66
CA ASP A 52 8.57 -0.46 -5.89
C ASP A 52 8.33 -1.30 -4.62
N ALA A 53 9.39 -1.65 -3.89
CA ALA A 53 9.27 -2.38 -2.64
C ALA A 53 8.54 -1.56 -1.56
N HIS A 54 8.81 -0.25 -1.47
CA HIS A 54 8.11 0.65 -0.55
C HIS A 54 6.64 0.86 -0.95
N GLU A 55 6.34 0.97 -2.24
CA GLU A 55 4.98 1.15 -2.75
C GLU A 55 4.12 -0.10 -2.50
N ARG A 56 4.67 -1.30 -2.69
CA ARG A 56 3.99 -2.55 -2.32
C ARG A 56 3.68 -2.63 -0.82
N ARG A 57 4.61 -2.20 0.03
CA ARG A 57 4.39 -2.17 1.49
C ARG A 57 3.33 -1.14 1.88
N LEU A 58 3.33 0.04 1.25
CA LEU A 58 2.32 1.06 1.45
C LEU A 58 0.93 0.56 1.06
N ASN A 59 0.80 -0.05 -0.12
CA ASN A 59 -0.48 -0.60 -0.58
C ASN A 59 -1.02 -1.67 0.38
N GLY A 60 -0.16 -2.58 0.86
CA GLY A 60 -0.56 -3.59 1.84
C GLY A 60 -0.97 -3.00 3.20
N HIS A 61 -0.29 -1.93 3.64
CA HIS A 61 -0.68 -1.23 4.86
C HIS A 61 -2.01 -0.47 4.69
N ASP A 62 -2.25 0.14 3.53
CA ASP A 62 -3.48 0.90 3.27
C ASP A 62 -4.71 -0.03 3.26
N GLU A 63 -4.57 -1.22 2.68
CA GLU A 63 -5.60 -2.27 2.74
C GLU A 63 -5.86 -2.73 4.18
N SER A 64 -4.79 -3.01 4.94
CA SER A 64 -4.91 -3.40 6.35
C SER A 64 -5.58 -2.32 7.21
N LEU A 65 -5.23 -1.05 6.98
CA LEU A 65 -5.84 0.09 7.69
C LEU A 65 -7.32 0.25 7.34
N LYS A 66 -7.69 -0.01 6.08
CA LYS A 66 -9.09 0.01 5.64
C LYS A 66 -9.90 -1.07 6.36
N GLU A 67 -9.38 -2.29 6.47
CA GLU A 67 -10.02 -3.37 7.21
C GLU A 67 -10.17 -3.04 8.70
N ILE A 68 -9.08 -2.59 9.34
CA ILE A 68 -9.09 -2.20 10.76
C ILE A 68 -10.13 -1.10 11.00
N ARG A 69 -10.19 -0.09 10.13
CA ARG A 69 -11.18 0.99 10.23
C ARG A 69 -12.62 0.47 10.15
N GLN A 70 -12.90 -0.51 9.28
CA GLN A 70 -14.22 -1.12 9.19
C GLN A 70 -14.58 -1.90 10.46
N TYR A 71 -13.64 -2.65 11.03
CA TYR A 71 -13.87 -3.35 12.29
C TYR A 71 -14.12 -2.37 13.43
N LEU A 72 -13.32 -1.30 13.52
CA LEU A 72 -13.43 -0.31 14.57
C LEU A 72 -14.75 0.47 14.49
N ASP A 73 -15.22 0.79 13.29
CA ASP A 73 -16.50 1.45 13.07
C ASP A 73 -17.67 0.54 13.48
N ARG A 74 -17.61 -0.74 13.11
CA ARG A 74 -18.61 -1.74 13.53
C ARG A 74 -18.63 -1.91 15.05
N ASP A 75 -17.45 -2.01 15.67
CA ASP A 75 -17.33 -2.15 17.12
C ASP A 75 -17.83 -0.90 17.84
N LYS A 76 -17.49 0.31 17.34
CA LYS A 76 -18.01 1.56 17.88
C LYS A 76 -19.53 1.59 17.83
N HIS A 77 -20.14 1.28 16.69
CA HIS A 77 -21.59 1.25 16.58
C HIS A 77 -22.23 0.21 17.52
N ARG A 78 -21.58 -0.95 17.75
CA ARG A 78 -22.05 -1.94 18.71
C ARG A 78 -21.93 -1.44 20.15
N LEU A 79 -20.86 -0.72 20.49
CA LEU A 79 -20.66 -0.11 21.80
C LEU A 79 -21.67 1.01 22.06
N ASP A 80 -21.91 1.88 21.08
CA ASP A 80 -22.88 2.97 21.19
C ASP A 80 -24.29 2.39 21.49
N LYS A 81 -24.69 1.30 20.82
CA LYS A 81 -25.94 0.57 21.12
C LYS A 81 -25.96 -0.08 22.50
N LEU A 82 -24.83 -0.59 22.96
CA LEU A 82 -24.73 -1.18 24.30
C LEU A 82 -24.87 -0.11 25.38
N GLU A 83 -24.23 1.05 25.18
CA GLU A 83 -24.30 2.20 26.08
C GLU A 83 -25.72 2.77 26.17
N GLU A 84 -26.40 2.91 25.03
CA GLU A 84 -27.81 3.33 24.99
C GLU A 84 -28.72 2.36 25.75
N GLY A 85 -28.59 1.06 25.50
CA GLY A 85 -29.34 0.05 26.26
C GLY A 85 -29.04 0.09 27.76
N ASN A 86 -27.78 0.28 28.14
CA ASN A 86 -27.39 0.38 29.55
C ASN A 86 -27.98 1.63 30.22
N ARG A 87 -28.01 2.77 29.52
CA ARG A 87 -28.65 4.00 30.00
C ARG A 87 -30.13 3.78 30.28
N ILE A 88 -30.85 3.15 29.36
CA ILE A 88 -32.29 2.90 29.51
C ILE A 88 -32.54 1.93 30.67
N VAL A 89 -31.75 0.86 30.79
CA VAL A 89 -31.82 -0.06 31.93
C VAL A 89 -31.57 0.67 33.26
N GLN A 90 -30.55 1.53 33.34
CA GLN A 90 -30.27 2.31 34.54
C GLN A 90 -31.41 3.27 34.90
N GLN A 91 -32.04 3.91 33.90
CA GLN A 91 -33.22 4.75 34.11
C GLN A 91 -34.41 3.93 34.64
N SER A 92 -34.61 2.72 34.11
CA SER A 92 -35.65 1.81 34.61
C SER A 92 -35.38 1.36 36.05
N LEU A 93 -34.13 1.00 36.38
CA LEU A 93 -33.76 0.66 37.77
C LEU A 93 -33.99 1.83 38.72
N LEU A 94 -33.63 3.05 38.30
CA LEU A 94 -33.82 4.25 39.11
C LEU A 94 -35.30 4.50 39.40
N ALA A 95 -36.17 4.38 38.38
CA ALA A 95 -37.62 4.54 38.56
C ALA A 95 -38.22 3.46 39.47
N ILE A 96 -37.74 2.21 39.38
CA ILE A 96 -38.13 1.13 40.29
C ILE A 96 -37.72 1.46 41.72
N MET A 97 -36.48 1.91 41.94
CA MET A 97 -36.00 2.32 43.27
C MET A 97 -36.80 3.49 43.84
N ALA A 98 -37.10 4.51 43.03
CA ALA A 98 -37.92 5.65 43.43
C ALA A 98 -39.33 5.22 43.84
N HIS A 99 -39.97 4.35 43.05
CA HIS A 99 -41.27 3.79 43.37
C HIS A 99 -41.26 3.00 44.68
N LEU A 100 -40.25 2.15 44.90
CA LEU A 100 -40.11 1.37 46.14
C LEU A 100 -39.90 2.25 47.38
N LEU A 101 -39.26 3.41 47.23
CA LEU A 101 -38.99 4.34 48.33
C LEU A 101 -40.20 5.24 48.66
N ASN A 102 -40.87 5.78 47.64
CA ASN A 102 -41.93 6.78 47.82
C ASN A 102 -43.37 6.22 47.73
N ASN A 103 -43.56 4.97 47.27
CA ASN A 103 -44.84 4.27 47.09
C ASN A 103 -45.95 5.04 46.33
N ASN A 104 -45.61 6.16 45.68
CA ASN A 104 -46.57 7.06 45.02
C ASN A 104 -46.19 7.38 43.57
N ASP A 105 -44.95 7.10 43.15
CA ASP A 105 -44.43 7.45 41.81
C ASP A 105 -44.73 6.34 40.77
N ILE A 106 -46.00 5.92 40.69
CA ILE A 106 -46.47 4.96 39.68
C ILE A 106 -46.29 5.52 38.26
N ASP A 107 -46.40 6.84 38.08
CA ASP A 107 -46.27 7.49 36.78
C ASP A 107 -44.84 7.47 36.23
N GLU A 108 -43.83 7.61 37.09
CA GLU A 108 -42.42 7.46 36.67
C GLU A 108 -42.09 6.02 36.30
N LEU A 109 -42.64 5.06 37.04
CA LEU A 109 -42.49 3.65 36.73
C LEU A 109 -43.13 3.29 35.38
N LYS A 110 -44.30 3.84 35.07
CA LYS A 110 -44.95 3.66 33.76
C LYS A 110 -44.10 4.24 32.62
N LYS A 111 -43.57 5.45 32.77
CA LYS A 111 -42.68 6.07 31.77
C LYS A 111 -41.42 5.25 31.54
N ALA A 112 -40.80 4.76 32.61
CA ALA A 112 -39.62 3.91 32.53
C ALA A 112 -39.92 2.58 31.83
N LYS A 113 -41.11 2.01 32.06
CA LYS A 113 -41.58 0.82 31.36
C LYS A 113 -41.79 1.10 29.87
N GLU A 114 -42.50 2.17 29.53
CA GLU A 114 -42.74 2.57 28.12
C GLU A 114 -41.43 2.82 27.37
N SER A 115 -40.47 3.51 27.99
CA SER A 115 -39.15 3.76 27.40
C SER A 115 -38.36 2.46 27.16
N LEU A 116 -38.49 1.48 28.06
CA LEU A 116 -37.86 0.16 27.90
C LEU A 116 -38.57 -0.65 26.80
N GLU A 117 -39.90 -0.67 26.79
CA GLU A 117 -40.70 -1.36 25.77
C GLU A 117 -40.43 -0.77 24.37
N GLN A 118 -40.39 0.55 24.24
CA GLN A 118 -40.07 1.23 22.99
C GLN A 118 -38.68 0.84 22.49
N TYR A 119 -37.66 0.86 23.36
CA TYR A 119 -36.30 0.45 22.99
C TYR A 119 -36.20 -1.04 22.61
N LEU A 120 -37.03 -1.90 23.19
CA LEU A 120 -37.05 -3.33 22.85
C LEU A 120 -37.85 -3.63 21.57
N ILE A 121 -38.84 -2.81 21.22
CA ILE A 121 -39.70 -2.97 20.03
C ILE A 121 -39.09 -2.29 18.79
N GLU A 122 -38.45 -1.13 18.95
CA GLU A 122 -37.81 -0.39 17.85
C GLU A 122 -36.45 -0.98 17.43
N LYS A 123 -35.96 -2.02 18.11
CA LYS A 123 -34.70 -2.70 17.85
C LYS A 123 -34.86 -3.92 16.94
#